data_AF-A0A4R6ZEW1-F1
#
_entry.id   AF-A0A4R6ZEW1-F1
#
_cell.length_a   1.000
_cell.length_b   1.000
_cell.length_c   1.000
_cell.angle_alpha   90.00
_cell.angle_beta   90.00
_cell.angle_gamma   90.00
#
_symmetry.space_group_name_H-M   'P 1'
#
loop_
_entity.id
_entity.type
_entity.pdbx_description
1 polymer ?
#
loop_
_entity_poly.entity_id
_entity_poly.type
_entity_poly.pdbx_seq_one_letter_code
_entity_poly.pdbx_strand_id
1 'polypeptide(L)'
;MATAATSGPRPAGRLRHWWLRRLAASMDHPLPQRRLFLLPTRFGLGWAVLVMVLLLFGINYQNSLAYGLAFWLFSVGVVVLLRGWLNLLGVTPGLRLPREAFAGGEARLGVVLKARRDRTALELRCDGVRGRVDIVDGLGETELALPTPRRGVQALPWLRLETRWPLGLVRVVAWVRHDAELLVWPHPVEEDEPAVRHVGAGLEASDFAGLRRFQPGDSPGRVAWKQWSRTGVLATKAFSAPPRRQLWLDYAACRGDPERRLSVLCARVLAHHRAGDRYGLRLPGFTLPQGEGEAQRRRALDALARFPATRPEGGA
;
A
#
# COMPACT_ATOMS: atom_id res chain seq x y z
N MET A 1 -21.69 -24.46 -25.38
CA MET A 1 -22.64 -23.82 -24.44
C MET A 1 -22.29 -24.27 -23.03
N ALA A 2 -21.51 -23.47 -22.30
CA ALA A 2 -21.23 -23.69 -20.88
C ALA A 2 -21.35 -22.33 -20.19
N THR A 3 -22.48 -22.14 -19.51
CA THR A 3 -22.81 -20.95 -18.73
C THR A 3 -21.88 -20.84 -17.53
N ALA A 4 -20.95 -19.87 -17.56
CA ALA A 4 -20.14 -19.51 -16.41
C ALA A 4 -21.06 -18.89 -15.34
N ALA A 5 -21.28 -19.63 -14.26
CA ALA A 5 -22.02 -19.18 -13.11
C ALA A 5 -21.24 -18.06 -12.40
N THR A 6 -21.76 -16.83 -12.50
CA THR A 6 -21.32 -15.67 -11.73
C THR A 6 -21.54 -15.97 -10.24
N SER A 7 -20.48 -16.38 -9.54
CA SER A 7 -20.51 -16.61 -8.10
C SER A 7 -20.60 -15.26 -7.37
N GLY A 8 -21.82 -14.72 -7.26
CA GLY A 8 -22.11 -13.59 -6.39
C GLY A 8 -21.79 -13.94 -4.93
N PRO A 9 -21.44 -12.94 -4.09
CA PRO A 9 -21.12 -13.20 -2.69
C PRO A 9 -22.32 -13.85 -1.98
N ARG A 10 -22.04 -14.99 -1.32
CA ARG A 10 -23.00 -15.77 -0.51
C ARG A 10 -23.81 -14.84 0.41
N PRO A 11 -25.12 -15.11 0.66
CA PRO A 11 -26.01 -14.22 1.42
C PRO A 11 -25.50 -13.88 2.83
N ALA A 12 -24.73 -14.78 3.47
CA ALA A 12 -24.06 -14.53 4.75
C ALA A 12 -23.00 -13.40 4.70
N GLY A 13 -22.39 -13.16 3.53
CA GLY A 13 -21.40 -12.10 3.32
C GLY A 13 -22.02 -10.71 3.34
N ARG A 14 -23.21 -10.53 2.78
CA ARG A 14 -23.93 -9.24 2.74
C ARG A 14 -24.42 -8.80 4.11
N LEU A 15 -24.98 -9.74 4.89
CA LEU A 15 -25.40 -9.48 6.26
C LEU A 15 -24.22 -9.13 7.17
N ARG A 16 -23.10 -9.87 7.04
CA ARG A 16 -21.86 -9.59 7.76
C ARG A 16 -21.28 -8.22 7.38
N HIS A 17 -21.29 -7.87 6.09
CA HIS A 17 -20.80 -6.58 5.63
C HIS A 17 -21.68 -5.42 6.13
N TRP A 18 -23.01 -5.59 6.15
CA TRP A 18 -23.93 -4.60 6.72
C TRP A 18 -23.79 -4.46 8.25
N TRP A 19 -23.74 -5.58 8.97
CA TRP A 19 -23.57 -5.62 10.42
C TRP A 19 -22.28 -4.94 10.85
N LEU A 20 -21.18 -5.34 10.23
CA LEU A 20 -19.89 -4.80 10.57
C LEU A 20 -19.81 -3.31 10.16
N ARG A 21 -20.51 -2.84 9.12
CA ARG A 21 -20.49 -1.42 8.68
C ARG A 21 -21.07 -0.50 9.75
N ARG A 22 -22.06 -1.00 10.51
CA ARG A 22 -22.70 -0.29 11.61
C ARG A 22 -21.88 -0.32 12.91
N LEU A 23 -21.02 -1.33 13.06
CA LEU A 23 -20.25 -1.61 14.28
C LEU A 23 -18.78 -1.22 14.23
N ALA A 24 -18.22 -1.00 13.04
CA ALA A 24 -16.80 -0.73 12.86
C ALA A 24 -16.44 0.70 13.27
N ALA A 25 -15.45 0.86 14.13
CA ALA A 25 -14.87 2.14 14.55
C ALA A 25 -14.29 2.91 13.37
N SER A 26 -14.38 4.25 13.41
CA SER A 26 -13.70 5.09 12.44
C SER A 26 -12.19 5.06 12.70
N MET A 27 -11.40 5.13 11.63
CA MET A 27 -9.96 5.42 11.71
C MET A 27 -9.70 6.71 12.51
N ASP A 28 -8.52 6.79 13.11
CA ASP A 28 -7.98 7.97 13.82
C ASP A 28 -8.80 8.46 15.03
N HIS A 29 -9.84 7.71 15.41
CA HIS A 29 -10.60 7.94 16.63
C HIS A 29 -10.34 6.84 17.67
N PRO A 30 -10.35 7.18 18.97
CA PRO A 30 -10.19 6.19 20.02
C PRO A 30 -11.33 5.19 20.01
N LEU A 31 -11.01 3.90 20.14
CA LEU A 31 -11.99 2.82 20.15
C LEU A 31 -12.99 3.00 21.31
N PRO A 32 -14.30 3.18 21.02
CA PRO A 32 -15.30 3.36 22.05
C PRO A 32 -15.74 2.02 22.62
N GLN A 33 -16.20 2.03 23.89
CA GLN A 33 -16.69 0.84 24.60
C GLN A 33 -17.71 0.01 23.81
N ARG A 34 -18.66 0.68 23.14
CA ARG A 34 -19.75 0.05 22.38
C ARG A 34 -19.29 -0.77 21.15
N ARG A 35 -18.03 -0.65 20.74
CA ARG A 35 -17.47 -1.33 19.56
C ARG A 35 -16.49 -2.45 19.94
N LEU A 36 -16.38 -2.76 21.23
CA LEU A 36 -15.57 -3.86 21.76
C LEU A 36 -16.45 -5.08 22.01
N PHE A 37 -16.09 -6.20 21.39
CA PHE A 37 -16.80 -7.46 21.55
C PHE A 37 -15.94 -8.45 22.33
N LEU A 38 -16.48 -8.97 23.43
CA LEU A 38 -15.86 -10.04 24.20
C LEU A 38 -16.38 -11.39 23.68
N LEU A 39 -15.49 -12.19 23.13
CA LEU A 39 -15.82 -13.53 22.64
C LEU A 39 -15.14 -14.59 23.53
N PRO A 40 -15.87 -15.57 24.08
CA PRO A 40 -15.26 -16.65 24.85
C PRO A 40 -14.33 -17.47 23.95
N THR A 41 -13.14 -17.82 24.46
CA THR A 41 -12.25 -18.76 23.78
C THR A 41 -12.59 -20.19 24.20
N ARG A 42 -12.09 -21.19 23.45
CA ARG A 42 -12.21 -22.60 23.86
C ARG A 42 -11.61 -22.85 25.25
N PHE A 43 -10.47 -22.21 25.52
CA PHE A 43 -9.83 -22.27 26.83
C PHE A 43 -10.68 -21.61 27.92
N GLY A 44 -11.28 -20.44 27.65
CA GLY A 44 -12.19 -19.78 28.59
C GLY A 44 -13.46 -20.58 28.89
N LEU A 45 -14.00 -21.29 27.90
CA LEU A 45 -15.12 -22.22 28.11
C LEU A 45 -14.71 -23.36 29.03
N GLY A 46 -13.55 -23.99 28.79
CA GLY A 46 -13.01 -25.02 29.67
C GLY A 46 -12.78 -24.52 31.11
N TRP A 47 -12.26 -23.30 31.26
CA TRP A 47 -12.10 -22.65 32.57
C TRP A 47 -13.44 -22.45 33.29
N ALA A 48 -14.47 -21.95 32.57
CA ALA A 48 -15.80 -21.77 33.15
C ALA A 48 -16.43 -23.09 33.60
N VAL A 49 -16.26 -24.16 32.80
CA VAL A 49 -16.69 -25.51 33.17
C VAL A 49 -15.94 -26.00 34.40
N LEU A 50 -14.63 -25.82 34.48
CA LEU A 50 -13.83 -26.20 35.65
C LEU A 50 -14.32 -25.50 36.93
N VAL A 51 -14.55 -24.18 36.86
CA VAL A 51 -15.09 -23.41 38.00
C VAL A 51 -16.46 -23.95 38.41
N MET A 52 -17.33 -24.27 37.45
CA MET A 52 -18.64 -24.84 37.71
C MET A 52 -18.56 -26.22 38.38
N VAL A 53 -17.67 -27.09 37.90
CA VAL A 53 -17.43 -28.42 38.48
C VAL A 53 -16.90 -28.33 39.91
N LEU A 54 -15.94 -27.43 40.16
CA LEU A 54 -15.41 -27.20 41.52
C LEU A 54 -16.49 -26.67 42.46
N LEU A 55 -17.37 -25.79 41.96
CA LEU A 55 -18.50 -25.28 42.74
C LEU A 55 -19.49 -26.39 43.08
N LEU A 56 -19.88 -27.22 42.10
CA LEU A 56 -20.74 -28.38 42.29
C LEU A 56 -20.13 -29.38 43.28
N PHE A 57 -18.82 -29.63 43.18
CA PHE A 57 -18.08 -30.48 44.11
C PHE A 57 -18.10 -29.91 45.53
N GLY A 58 -17.86 -28.61 45.70
CA GLY A 58 -17.97 -27.93 46.99
C GLY A 58 -19.37 -28.05 47.60
N ILE A 59 -20.42 -27.93 46.78
CA ILE A 59 -21.83 -28.11 47.19
C ILE A 59 -22.11 -29.54 47.60
N ASN A 60 -21.70 -30.51 46.78
CA ASN A 60 -22.02 -31.92 47.01
C ASN A 60 -21.30 -32.47 48.26
N TYR A 61 -20.03 -32.15 48.43
CA TYR A 61 -19.18 -32.69 49.50
C TYR A 61 -19.00 -31.75 50.68
N GLN A 62 -19.70 -30.61 50.72
CA GLN A 62 -19.54 -29.56 51.74
C GLN A 62 -18.06 -29.16 51.95
N ASN A 63 -17.27 -29.18 50.88
CA ASN A 63 -15.83 -28.97 50.94
C ASN A 63 -15.49 -27.48 50.84
N SER A 64 -15.11 -26.87 51.97
CA SER A 64 -14.74 -25.45 52.07
C SER A 64 -13.55 -25.04 51.18
N LEU A 65 -12.57 -25.94 50.96
CA LEU A 65 -11.42 -25.66 50.09
C LEU A 65 -11.83 -25.58 48.62
N ALA A 66 -12.77 -26.43 48.19
CA ALA A 66 -13.29 -26.41 46.83
C ALA A 66 -13.99 -25.09 46.51
N TYR A 67 -14.78 -24.55 47.46
CA TYR A 67 -15.36 -23.22 47.34
C TYR A 67 -14.29 -22.13 47.24
N GLY A 68 -13.29 -22.16 48.11
CA GLY A 68 -12.19 -21.19 48.09
C GLY A 68 -11.49 -21.15 46.73
N LEU A 69 -11.17 -22.32 46.17
CA LEU A 69 -10.55 -22.42 44.84
C LEU A 69 -11.49 -21.95 43.73
N ALA A 70 -12.77 -22.35 43.74
CA ALA A 70 -13.74 -21.96 42.73
C ALA A 70 -13.94 -20.43 42.67
N PHE A 71 -14.11 -19.78 43.84
CA PHE A 71 -14.27 -18.33 43.92
C PHE A 71 -12.99 -17.57 43.58
N TRP A 72 -11.82 -18.11 43.92
CA TRP A 72 -10.55 -17.53 43.51
C TRP A 72 -10.37 -17.57 42.00
N LEU A 73 -10.60 -18.72 41.35
CA LEU A 73 -10.53 -18.87 39.89
C LEU A 73 -11.57 -18.01 39.16
N PHE A 74 -12.78 -17.89 39.73
CA PHE A 74 -13.81 -16.98 39.21
C PHE A 74 -13.34 -15.52 39.28
N SER A 75 -12.79 -15.10 40.42
CA SER A 75 -12.26 -13.74 40.62
C SER A 75 -11.13 -13.43 39.65
N VAL A 76 -10.20 -14.37 39.45
CA VAL A 76 -9.16 -14.26 38.42
C VAL A 76 -9.80 -14.10 37.04
N GLY A 77 -10.81 -14.90 36.71
CA GLY A 77 -11.56 -14.80 35.45
C GLY A 77 -12.14 -13.40 35.23
N VAL A 78 -12.81 -12.82 36.22
CA VAL A 78 -13.35 -11.44 36.16
C VAL A 78 -12.25 -10.40 35.92
N VAL A 79 -11.11 -10.53 36.63
CA VAL A 79 -9.97 -9.64 36.43
C VAL A 79 -9.41 -9.74 35.01
N VAL A 80 -9.27 -10.96 34.46
CA VAL A 80 -8.80 -11.21 33.09
C VAL A 80 -9.76 -10.57 32.07
N LEU A 81 -11.07 -10.73 32.25
CA LEU A 81 -12.08 -10.09 31.39
C LEU A 81 -11.92 -8.58 31.37
N LEU A 82 -11.83 -7.95 32.55
CA LEU A 82 -11.69 -6.50 32.69
C LEU A 82 -10.37 -6.01 32.08
N ARG A 83 -9.27 -6.71 32.36
CA ARG A 83 -7.92 -6.41 31.84
C ARG A 83 -7.87 -6.51 30.31
N GLY A 84 -8.46 -7.55 29.73
CA GLY A 84 -8.55 -7.71 28.27
C GLY A 84 -9.39 -6.62 27.62
N TRP A 85 -10.51 -6.25 28.24
CA TRP A 85 -11.37 -5.15 27.76
C TRP A 85 -10.65 -3.79 27.82
N LEU A 86 -10.02 -3.49 28.96
CA LEU A 86 -9.21 -2.27 29.13
C LEU A 86 -8.01 -2.21 28.18
N ASN A 87 -7.45 -3.36 27.76
CA ASN A 87 -6.31 -3.42 26.85
C ASN A 87 -6.64 -2.89 25.44
N LEU A 88 -7.89 -3.00 25.00
CA LEU A 88 -8.36 -2.48 23.72
C LEU A 88 -9.06 -1.12 23.82
N LEU A 89 -9.62 -0.79 24.99
CA LEU A 89 -10.36 0.44 25.21
C LEU A 89 -9.50 1.68 25.00
N GLY A 90 -9.96 2.59 24.15
CA GLY A 90 -9.30 3.87 23.88
C GLY A 90 -8.03 3.77 23.03
N VAL A 91 -7.75 2.61 22.41
CA VAL A 91 -6.70 2.51 21.38
C VAL A 91 -7.18 3.23 20.13
N THR A 92 -6.34 4.10 19.56
CA THR A 92 -6.62 4.81 18.32
C THR A 92 -5.86 4.13 17.17
N PRO A 93 -6.55 3.48 16.23
CA PRO A 93 -5.93 2.88 15.05
C PRO A 93 -5.70 3.95 13.97
N GLY A 94 -4.51 3.93 13.39
CA GLY A 94 -4.06 4.74 12.26
C GLY A 94 -3.54 3.85 11.13
N LEU A 95 -3.69 4.30 9.88
CA LEU A 95 -3.33 3.53 8.69
C LEU A 95 -2.40 4.34 7.80
N ARG A 96 -1.30 3.71 7.39
CA ARG A 96 -0.32 4.24 6.46
C ARG A 96 -0.33 3.36 5.21
N LEU A 97 -0.91 3.89 4.14
CA LEU A 97 -0.92 3.22 2.84
C LEU A 97 0.51 3.04 2.31
N PRO A 98 0.79 1.94 1.58
CA PRO A 98 2.08 1.75 0.92
C PRO A 98 2.32 2.87 -0.09
N ARG A 99 3.60 3.23 -0.26
CA ARG A 99 4.00 4.20 -1.30
C ARG A 99 3.93 3.62 -2.71
N GLU A 100 4.15 2.32 -2.83
CA GLU A 100 4.20 1.59 -4.10
C GLU A 100 3.60 0.20 -3.89
N ALA A 101 2.75 -0.24 -4.81
CA ALA A 101 2.17 -1.58 -4.83
C ALA A 101 2.02 -2.03 -6.29
N PHE A 102 2.55 -3.20 -6.62
CA PHE A 102 2.49 -3.76 -7.97
C PHE A 102 1.61 -5.00 -7.99
N ALA A 103 0.95 -5.24 -9.13
CA ALA A 103 0.17 -6.44 -9.34
C ALA A 103 1.07 -7.69 -9.29
N GLY A 104 0.58 -8.78 -8.73
CA GLY A 104 1.34 -10.03 -8.54
C GLY A 104 2.32 -10.02 -7.35
N GLY A 105 2.42 -8.91 -6.62
CA GLY A 105 3.27 -8.78 -5.44
C GLY A 105 2.49 -8.69 -4.12
N GLU A 106 3.09 -8.00 -3.15
CA GLU A 106 2.50 -7.70 -1.85
C GLU A 106 2.56 -6.19 -1.56
N ALA A 107 1.46 -5.66 -1.04
CA ALA A 107 1.36 -4.30 -0.52
C ALA A 107 1.59 -4.30 0.98
N ARG A 108 2.63 -3.59 1.44
CA ARG A 108 2.92 -3.42 2.88
C ARG A 108 2.09 -2.30 3.46
N LEU A 109 1.03 -2.67 4.18
CA LEU A 109 0.14 -1.74 4.85
C LEU A 109 0.67 -1.44 6.26
N GLY A 110 1.14 -0.22 6.47
CA GLY A 110 1.57 0.22 7.80
C GLY A 110 0.37 0.47 8.69
N VAL A 111 0.34 -0.13 9.87
CA VAL A 111 -0.67 0.09 10.90
C VAL A 111 0.01 0.71 12.10
N VAL A 112 -0.52 1.84 12.54
CA VAL A 112 -0.02 2.61 13.68
C VAL A 112 -1.10 2.59 14.75
N LEU A 113 -0.78 2.13 15.95
CA LEU A 113 -1.69 2.16 17.08
C LEU A 113 -1.18 3.17 18.11
N LYS A 114 -2.08 4.00 18.62
CA LYS A 114 -1.79 4.99 19.67
C LYS A 114 -2.64 4.73 20.89
N ALA A 115 -2.05 4.88 22.08
CA ALA A 115 -2.79 4.82 23.34
C ALA A 115 -2.08 5.67 24.40
N ARG A 116 -2.79 6.07 25.46
CA ARG A 116 -2.20 6.82 26.59
C ARG A 116 -1.35 5.97 27.54
N ARG A 117 -1.51 4.66 27.49
CA ARG A 117 -0.82 3.68 28.35
C ARG A 117 -0.37 2.53 27.49
N ASP A 118 0.70 1.89 27.90
CA ASP A 118 1.24 0.72 27.21
C ASP A 118 0.20 -0.38 27.11
N ARG A 119 0.16 -1.02 25.94
CA ARG A 119 -0.74 -2.12 25.60
C ARG A 119 0.09 -3.23 25.01
N THR A 120 -0.14 -4.46 25.44
CA THR A 120 0.61 -5.62 24.94
C THR A 120 -0.31 -6.67 24.35
N ALA A 121 0.28 -7.54 23.52
CA ALA A 121 -0.39 -8.65 22.86
C ALA A 121 -1.64 -8.17 22.09
N LEU A 122 -1.46 -7.10 21.32
CA LEU A 122 -2.44 -6.70 20.31
C LEU A 122 -2.10 -7.43 19.02
N GLU A 123 -3.12 -8.09 18.47
CA GLU A 123 -3.06 -8.76 17.18
C GLU A 123 -3.90 -7.96 16.17
N LEU A 124 -3.34 -7.79 14.99
CA LEU A 124 -4.02 -7.23 13.84
C LEU A 124 -4.35 -8.35 12.87
N ARG A 125 -5.55 -8.28 12.28
CA ARG A 125 -5.98 -9.19 11.23
C ARG A 125 -6.58 -8.40 10.08
N CYS A 126 -6.05 -8.62 8.90
CA CYS A 126 -6.55 -8.03 7.66
C CYS A 126 -6.52 -9.10 6.57
N ASP A 127 -7.68 -9.48 6.04
CA ASP A 127 -7.84 -10.49 4.97
C ASP A 127 -7.04 -11.80 5.13
N GLY A 128 -6.96 -12.32 6.35
CA GLY A 128 -6.23 -13.56 6.66
C GLY A 128 -4.78 -13.35 7.09
N VAL A 129 -4.18 -12.22 6.72
CA VAL A 129 -2.86 -11.78 7.18
C VAL A 129 -2.94 -11.34 8.64
N ARG A 130 -1.88 -11.64 9.41
CA ARG A 130 -1.79 -11.34 10.84
C ARG A 130 -0.54 -10.52 11.13
N GLY A 131 -0.68 -9.56 12.02
CA GLY A 131 0.43 -8.81 12.60
C GLY A 131 0.29 -8.79 14.11
N ARG A 132 1.40 -8.65 14.82
CA ARG A 132 1.41 -8.43 16.26
C ARG A 132 2.09 -7.10 16.53
N VAL A 133 1.52 -6.34 17.45
CA VAL A 133 2.04 -5.04 17.84
C VAL A 133 1.80 -4.84 19.33
N ASP A 134 2.80 -4.29 19.98
CA ASP A 134 2.68 -3.78 21.34
C ASP A 134 2.83 -2.26 21.24
N ILE A 135 2.10 -1.55 22.08
CA ILE A 135 2.18 -0.09 22.22
C ILE A 135 3.06 0.17 23.43
N VAL A 136 4.21 0.81 23.19
CA VAL A 136 5.17 1.21 24.22
C VAL A 136 5.38 2.72 24.07
N ASP A 137 5.39 3.46 25.18
CA ASP A 137 5.49 4.93 25.18
C ASP A 137 4.41 5.60 24.31
N GLY A 138 3.23 4.95 24.23
CA GLY A 138 2.04 5.44 23.57
C GLY A 138 1.98 5.25 22.04
N LEU A 139 2.98 4.62 21.42
CA LEU A 139 2.99 4.28 19.99
C LEU A 139 3.34 2.80 19.76
N GLY A 140 2.69 2.16 18.80
CA GLY A 140 3.08 0.87 18.26
C GLY A 140 2.89 0.86 16.75
N GLU A 141 3.89 0.43 15.99
CA GLU A 141 3.82 0.32 14.53
C GLU A 141 4.06 -1.13 14.11
N THR A 142 3.35 -1.58 13.08
CA THR A 142 3.61 -2.86 12.42
C THR A 142 3.12 -2.82 10.98
N GLU A 143 3.61 -3.72 10.13
CA GLU A 143 3.24 -3.80 8.73
C GLU A 143 2.48 -5.10 8.46
N LEU A 144 1.41 -5.00 7.66
CA LEU A 144 0.67 -6.14 7.14
C LEU A 144 0.97 -6.28 5.64
N ALA A 145 1.58 -7.38 5.24
CA ALA A 145 1.81 -7.70 3.83
C ALA A 145 0.55 -8.29 3.21
N LEU A 146 -0.19 -7.48 2.45
CA LEU A 146 -1.41 -7.88 1.77
C LEU A 146 -1.11 -8.31 0.33
N PRO A 147 -1.60 -9.46 -0.15
CA PRO A 147 -1.40 -9.87 -1.53
C PRO A 147 -2.14 -8.93 -2.49
N THR A 148 -1.49 -8.54 -3.59
CA THR A 148 -2.06 -7.65 -4.61
C THR A 148 -2.18 -8.37 -5.96
N PRO A 149 -3.18 -9.26 -6.13
CA PRO A 149 -3.23 -10.16 -7.28
C PRO A 149 -3.54 -9.46 -8.62
N ARG A 150 -4.20 -8.29 -8.59
CA ARG A 150 -4.65 -7.59 -9.79
C ARG A 150 -4.31 -6.10 -9.73
N ARG A 151 -4.09 -5.49 -10.89
CA ARG A 151 -3.95 -4.04 -11.03
C ARG A 151 -5.28 -3.35 -10.75
N GLY A 152 -5.20 -2.11 -10.27
CA GLY A 152 -6.31 -1.18 -10.25
C GLY A 152 -6.58 -0.63 -8.86
N VAL A 153 -7.70 0.08 -8.76
CA VAL A 153 -8.23 0.55 -7.48
C VAL A 153 -8.84 -0.64 -6.75
N GLN A 154 -8.26 -1.02 -5.61
CA GLN A 154 -8.75 -2.07 -4.75
C GLN A 154 -9.26 -1.48 -3.44
N ALA A 155 -10.48 -1.86 -3.04
CA ALA A 155 -10.99 -1.52 -1.72
C ALA A 155 -10.17 -2.30 -0.68
N LEU A 156 -9.58 -1.60 0.30
CA LEU A 156 -8.84 -2.29 1.33
C LEU A 156 -9.80 -3.17 2.18
N PRO A 157 -9.35 -4.36 2.58
CA PRO A 157 -10.11 -5.21 3.49
C PRO A 157 -10.13 -4.61 4.89
N TRP A 158 -11.08 -5.05 5.72
CA TRP A 158 -11.30 -4.43 7.01
C TRP A 158 -10.23 -4.84 8.01
N LEU A 159 -9.77 -3.86 8.77
CA LEU A 159 -8.80 -4.09 9.83
C LEU A 159 -9.54 -4.54 11.09
N ARG A 160 -9.09 -5.66 11.65
CA ARG A 160 -9.59 -6.17 12.92
C ARG A 160 -8.46 -6.18 13.92
N LEU A 161 -8.67 -5.49 15.03
CA LEU A 161 -7.78 -5.49 16.18
C LEU A 161 -8.34 -6.47 17.22
N GLU A 162 -7.52 -7.39 17.70
CA GLU A 162 -7.91 -8.34 18.74
C GLU A 162 -6.84 -8.47 19.81
N THR A 163 -7.25 -8.84 21.03
CA THR A 163 -6.33 -9.20 22.10
C THR A 163 -6.88 -10.38 22.89
N ARG A 164 -5.97 -11.20 23.37
CA ARG A 164 -6.24 -12.33 24.27
C ARG A 164 -5.56 -12.15 25.61
N TRP A 165 -4.95 -11.00 25.84
CA TRP A 165 -4.25 -10.72 27.07
C TRP A 165 -5.21 -10.64 28.27
N PRO A 166 -4.81 -11.06 29.48
CA PRO A 166 -3.55 -11.74 29.81
C PRO A 166 -3.55 -13.27 29.63
N LEU A 167 -4.60 -13.97 30.05
CA LEU A 167 -4.61 -15.44 30.12
C LEU A 167 -5.29 -16.15 28.93
N GLY A 168 -5.83 -15.40 27.97
CA GLY A 168 -6.52 -15.99 26.82
C GLY A 168 -7.89 -16.60 27.11
N LEU A 169 -8.50 -16.30 28.27
CA LEU A 169 -9.87 -16.74 28.61
C LEU A 169 -10.92 -16.14 27.66
N VAL A 170 -10.73 -14.88 27.28
CA VAL A 170 -11.55 -14.22 26.26
C VAL A 170 -10.69 -13.62 25.18
N ARG A 171 -11.29 -13.47 24.02
CA ARG A 171 -10.76 -12.69 22.92
C ARG A 171 -11.61 -11.43 22.80
N VAL A 172 -11.01 -10.29 23.06
CA VAL A 172 -11.64 -8.99 22.83
C VAL A 172 -11.30 -8.54 21.43
N VAL A 173 -12.30 -8.11 20.66
CA VAL A 173 -12.13 -7.77 19.24
C VAL A 173 -12.82 -6.44 18.93
N ALA A 174 -12.16 -5.65 18.09
CA ALA A 174 -12.66 -4.41 17.51
C ALA A 174 -12.48 -4.44 15.98
N TRP A 175 -13.46 -3.92 15.26
CA TRP A 175 -13.42 -3.78 13.81
C TRP A 175 -13.22 -2.32 13.50
N VAL A 176 -12.31 -2.03 12.60
CA VAL A 176 -11.95 -0.67 12.20
C VAL A 176 -12.27 -0.52 10.72
N ARG A 177 -13.10 0.47 10.41
CA ARG A 177 -13.46 0.85 9.05
C ARG A 177 -12.52 1.95 8.60
N HIS A 178 -11.93 1.76 7.43
CA HIS A 178 -11.30 2.81 6.65
C HIS A 178 -12.07 2.93 5.34
N ASP A 179 -12.01 4.11 4.73
CA ASP A 179 -12.56 4.39 3.40
C ASP A 179 -11.41 4.55 2.37
N ALA A 180 -10.25 3.96 2.69
CA ALA A 180 -9.04 4.08 1.89
C ALA A 180 -9.08 3.12 0.69
N GLU A 181 -8.59 3.59 -0.44
CA GLU A 181 -8.42 2.80 -1.65
C GLU A 181 -6.93 2.52 -1.89
N LEU A 182 -6.61 1.26 -2.19
CA LEU A 182 -5.26 0.84 -2.55
C LEU A 182 -5.15 0.91 -4.07
N LEU A 183 -4.29 1.80 -4.57
CA LEU A 183 -3.98 1.83 -5.99
C LEU A 183 -2.83 0.86 -6.26
N VAL A 184 -3.11 -0.19 -7.02
CA VAL A 184 -2.11 -1.19 -7.41
C VAL A 184 -1.70 -0.96 -8.86
N TRP A 185 -0.42 -0.68 -9.08
CA TRP A 185 0.18 -0.47 -10.39
C TRP A 185 0.35 -1.79 -11.17
N PRO A 186 0.36 -1.75 -12.52
CA PRO A 186 0.58 -2.96 -13.32
C PRO A 186 1.93 -3.61 -13.01
N HIS A 187 2.02 -4.93 -13.09
CA HIS A 187 3.30 -5.62 -12.96
C HIS A 187 4.20 -5.23 -14.14
N PRO A 188 5.43 -4.72 -13.94
CA PRO A 188 6.31 -4.38 -15.03
C PRO A 188 6.73 -5.65 -15.76
N VAL A 189 6.61 -5.66 -17.09
CA VAL A 189 7.20 -6.73 -17.89
C VAL A 189 8.20 -6.14 -18.86
N GLU A 190 9.44 -6.60 -18.73
CA GLU A 190 10.51 -6.29 -19.67
C GLU A 190 10.26 -7.08 -20.96
N GLU A 191 10.27 -6.39 -22.09
CA GLU A 191 10.30 -7.01 -23.40
C GLU A 191 11.71 -6.90 -23.94
N ASP A 192 12.26 -8.02 -24.44
CA ASP A 192 13.50 -8.09 -25.21
C ASP A 192 13.37 -7.46 -26.61
N GLU A 193 12.35 -6.64 -26.86
CA GLU A 193 12.42 -5.80 -28.06
C GLU A 193 13.67 -4.94 -27.89
N PRO A 194 14.57 -4.92 -28.89
CA PRO A 194 15.71 -4.04 -28.84
C PRO A 194 15.09 -2.68 -28.64
N ALA A 195 15.31 -2.11 -27.44
CA ALA A 195 15.03 -0.71 -27.21
C ALA A 195 15.49 -0.06 -28.49
N VAL A 196 14.59 0.62 -29.22
CA VAL A 196 15.04 1.48 -30.30
C VAL A 196 15.90 2.47 -29.56
N ARG A 197 17.15 2.07 -29.50
CA ARG A 197 18.22 2.63 -28.73
C ARG A 197 18.56 3.76 -29.67
N HIS A 198 17.71 4.79 -29.66
CA HIS A 198 18.19 6.14 -29.78
C HIS A 198 19.01 6.39 -28.50
N VAL A 199 20.06 5.58 -28.31
CA VAL A 199 21.14 5.83 -27.37
C VAL A 199 21.61 7.20 -27.81
N GLY A 200 21.38 8.19 -26.98
CA GLY A 200 22.36 9.25 -26.83
C GLY A 200 23.62 8.58 -26.33
N ALA A 201 24.33 7.90 -27.23
CA ALA A 201 25.65 7.37 -26.97
C ALA A 201 26.53 8.60 -26.85
N GLY A 202 26.92 8.92 -25.62
CA GLY A 202 27.81 10.04 -25.34
C GLY A 202 27.19 11.40 -25.69
N LEU A 203 26.81 12.15 -24.66
CA LEU A 203 26.99 13.60 -24.72
C LEU A 203 28.50 13.91 -24.65
N GLU A 204 29.28 13.32 -25.55
CA GLU A 204 30.54 13.94 -25.95
C GLU A 204 30.17 15.10 -26.86
N ALA A 205 30.90 16.20 -26.70
CA ALA A 205 30.57 17.50 -27.27
C ALA A 205 30.15 17.41 -28.74
N SER A 206 28.84 17.60 -28.93
CA SER A 206 28.15 18.08 -30.13
C SER A 206 29.05 18.63 -31.24
N ASP A 207 28.75 18.23 -32.47
CA ASP A 207 29.35 18.76 -33.69
C ASP A 207 29.45 20.30 -33.69
N PHE A 208 30.63 20.79 -34.09
CA PHE A 208 30.93 22.20 -34.25
C PHE A 208 29.92 22.85 -35.21
N ALA A 209 29.07 23.73 -34.67
CA ALA A 209 27.99 24.37 -35.42
C ALA A 209 28.42 25.68 -36.11
N GLY A 210 29.68 26.08 -35.94
CA GLY A 210 30.25 27.28 -36.55
C GLY A 210 30.84 28.27 -35.55
N LEU A 211 31.12 29.47 -36.04
CA LEU A 211 31.74 30.57 -35.28
C LEU A 211 30.74 31.70 -35.11
N ARG A 212 30.48 32.09 -33.87
CA ARG A 212 29.66 33.25 -33.51
C ARG A 212 30.56 34.40 -33.08
N ARG A 213 30.17 35.66 -33.29
CA ARG A 213 30.88 36.80 -32.67
C ARG A 213 30.86 36.66 -31.14
N PHE A 214 32.00 36.91 -30.52
CA PHE A 214 32.17 36.86 -29.07
C PHE A 214 31.28 37.89 -28.38
N GLN A 215 30.62 37.48 -27.30
CA GLN A 215 29.86 38.37 -26.43
C GLN A 215 30.44 38.35 -25.01
N PRO A 216 30.39 39.48 -24.28
CA PRO A 216 30.76 39.52 -22.87
C PRO A 216 29.94 38.48 -22.07
N GLY A 217 30.62 37.50 -21.46
CA GLY A 217 30.01 36.36 -20.77
C GLY A 217 30.31 34.99 -21.41
N ASP A 218 30.83 34.96 -22.64
CA ASP A 218 31.30 33.72 -23.27
C ASP A 218 32.55 33.18 -22.55
N SER A 219 32.61 31.87 -22.32
CA SER A 219 33.73 31.21 -21.63
C SER A 219 35.05 31.39 -22.40
N PRO A 220 36.16 31.81 -21.74
CA PRO A 220 37.46 32.00 -22.39
C PRO A 220 37.99 30.75 -23.11
N GLY A 221 37.63 29.55 -22.62
CA GLY A 221 38.03 28.27 -23.22
C GLY A 221 37.34 27.96 -24.55
N ARG A 222 36.27 28.69 -24.92
CA ARG A 222 35.52 28.49 -26.18
C ARG A 222 35.85 29.54 -27.25
N VAL A 223 36.76 30.47 -26.96
CA VAL A 223 37.19 31.50 -27.91
C VAL A 223 38.05 30.86 -29.01
N ALA A 224 37.77 31.21 -30.25
CA ALA A 224 38.49 30.75 -31.43
C ALA A 224 39.76 31.60 -31.65
N TRP A 225 40.75 31.44 -30.75
CA TRP A 225 41.99 32.23 -30.74
C TRP A 225 42.73 32.24 -32.08
N LYS A 226 42.70 31.13 -32.83
CA LYS A 226 43.32 31.03 -34.18
C LYS A 226 42.68 31.95 -35.23
N GLN A 227 41.41 32.30 -35.09
CA GLN A 227 40.74 33.23 -36.01
C GLN A 227 40.99 34.68 -35.59
N TRP A 228 41.05 34.94 -34.29
CA TRP A 228 41.37 36.27 -33.75
C TRP A 228 42.75 36.74 -34.19
N SER A 229 43.76 35.86 -34.14
CA SER A 229 45.13 36.19 -34.60
C SER A 229 45.24 36.52 -36.09
N ARG A 230 44.25 36.15 -36.91
CA ARG A 230 44.27 36.33 -38.37
C ARG A 230 43.39 37.46 -38.88
N THR A 231 42.34 37.81 -38.13
CA THR A 231 41.29 38.75 -38.60
C THR A 231 40.99 39.87 -37.61
N GLY A 232 41.54 39.83 -36.39
CA GLY A 232 41.27 40.82 -35.34
C GLY A 232 39.87 40.73 -34.73
N VAL A 233 38.97 39.90 -35.26
CA VAL A 233 37.60 39.74 -34.78
C VAL A 233 37.51 38.56 -33.82
N LEU A 234 37.07 38.82 -32.58
CA LEU A 234 36.81 37.76 -31.59
C LEU A 234 35.56 36.96 -31.96
N ALA A 235 35.74 35.64 -32.10
CA ALA A 235 34.68 34.68 -32.33
C ALA A 235 34.74 33.55 -31.30
N THR A 236 33.58 33.05 -30.90
CA THR A 236 33.39 31.91 -29.99
C THR A 236 32.93 30.70 -30.80
N LYS A 237 33.50 29.52 -30.53
CA LYS A 237 33.05 28.24 -31.11
C LYS A 237 31.63 27.96 -30.62
N ALA A 238 30.67 27.97 -31.53
CA ALA A 238 29.29 27.61 -31.25
C ALA A 238 29.11 26.11 -31.43
N PHE A 239 28.49 25.48 -30.44
CA PHE A 239 28.19 24.05 -30.42
C PHE A 239 26.67 23.90 -30.46
N SER A 240 26.15 23.05 -31.35
CA SER A 240 24.71 22.80 -31.43
C SER A 240 24.31 21.74 -30.40
N ALA A 241 23.50 22.10 -29.41
CA ALA A 241 22.88 21.07 -28.58
C ALA A 241 21.90 20.29 -29.46
N PRO A 242 21.99 18.94 -29.55
CA PRO A 242 21.01 18.18 -30.30
C PRO A 242 19.60 18.49 -29.75
N PRO A 243 18.57 18.60 -30.61
CA PRO A 243 17.22 18.84 -30.15
C PRO A 243 16.85 17.74 -29.16
N ARG A 244 16.39 18.13 -27.95
CA ARG A 244 15.87 17.19 -26.95
C ARG A 244 14.76 16.38 -27.63
N ARG A 245 15.06 15.14 -28.02
CA ARG A 245 14.08 14.26 -28.65
C ARG A 245 12.93 14.05 -27.68
N GLN A 246 11.73 14.42 -28.11
CA GLN A 246 10.51 14.29 -27.34
C GLN A 246 10.19 12.80 -27.20
N LEU A 247 10.42 12.25 -26.02
CA LEU A 247 10.15 10.85 -25.73
C LEU A 247 8.67 10.68 -25.32
N TRP A 248 7.92 9.94 -26.13
CA TRP A 248 6.52 9.61 -25.89
C TRP A 248 6.35 8.10 -25.71
N LEU A 249 5.75 7.69 -24.59
CA LEU A 249 5.36 6.32 -24.32
C LEU A 249 3.92 6.11 -24.80
N ASP A 250 3.76 5.52 -25.97
CA ASP A 250 2.46 5.41 -26.65
C ASP A 250 1.85 4.01 -26.50
N TYR A 251 0.63 3.94 -25.94
CA TYR A 251 -0.12 2.69 -25.78
C TYR A 251 -0.43 1.97 -27.10
N ALA A 252 -0.67 2.74 -28.17
CA ALA A 252 -0.93 2.19 -29.49
C ALA A 252 0.30 1.49 -30.10
N ALA A 253 1.51 1.89 -29.69
CA ALA A 253 2.75 1.30 -30.16
C ALA A 253 3.10 -0.02 -29.46
N CYS A 254 2.49 -0.31 -28.30
CA CYS A 254 2.68 -1.58 -27.60
C CYS A 254 1.84 -2.71 -28.23
N ARG A 255 2.44 -3.90 -28.34
CA ARG A 255 1.80 -5.11 -28.85
C ARG A 255 1.19 -5.94 -27.72
N GLY A 256 0.34 -6.90 -28.08
CA GLY A 256 -0.32 -7.79 -27.13
C GLY A 256 -1.70 -7.33 -26.66
N ASP A 257 -2.22 -8.02 -25.64
CA ASP A 257 -3.49 -7.72 -25.00
C ASP A 257 -3.40 -6.42 -24.18
N PRO A 258 -4.53 -5.82 -23.78
CA PRO A 258 -4.52 -4.56 -23.04
C PRO A 258 -3.70 -4.60 -21.75
N GLU A 259 -3.71 -5.73 -21.04
CA GLU A 259 -2.97 -5.89 -19.79
C GLU A 259 -1.45 -5.92 -20.03
N ARG A 260 -0.99 -6.69 -21.03
CA ARG A 260 0.41 -6.74 -21.43
C ARG A 260 0.92 -5.37 -21.84
N ARG A 261 0.14 -4.61 -22.63
CA ARG A 261 0.52 -3.25 -23.03
C ARG A 261 0.75 -2.35 -21.83
N LEU A 262 -0.12 -2.42 -20.81
CA LEU A 262 0.04 -1.65 -19.57
C LEU A 262 1.26 -2.10 -18.76
N SER A 263 1.52 -3.40 -18.70
CA SER A 263 2.72 -3.97 -18.07
C SER A 263 4.02 -3.53 -18.75
N VAL A 264 4.05 -3.49 -20.08
CA VAL A 264 5.20 -3.02 -20.87
C VAL A 264 5.41 -1.52 -20.68
N LEU A 265 4.33 -0.72 -20.73
CA LEU A 265 4.41 0.71 -20.44
C LEU A 265 4.89 0.97 -19.02
N CYS A 266 4.46 0.17 -18.04
CA CYS A 266 4.94 0.25 -16.66
C CYS A 266 6.46 0.04 -16.59
N ALA A 267 6.99 -0.99 -17.25
CA ALA A 267 8.44 -1.23 -17.31
C ALA A 267 9.18 -0.05 -17.96
N ARG A 268 8.67 0.51 -19.06
CA ARG A 268 9.26 1.68 -19.75
C ARG A 268 9.25 2.94 -18.88
N VAL A 269 8.15 3.22 -18.18
CA VAL A 269 8.05 4.34 -17.23
C VAL A 269 9.10 4.22 -16.12
N LEU A 270 9.27 3.02 -15.56
CA LEU A 270 10.29 2.77 -14.53
C LEU A 270 11.71 2.91 -15.09
N ALA A 271 11.98 2.41 -16.29
CA ALA A 271 13.29 2.53 -16.94
C ALA A 271 13.67 4.00 -17.21
N HIS A 272 12.77 4.80 -17.78
CA HIS A 272 13.03 6.21 -18.06
C HIS A 272 13.13 7.07 -16.80
N HIS A 273 12.36 6.74 -15.75
CA HIS A 273 12.54 7.38 -14.46
C HIS A 273 13.92 7.09 -13.86
N ARG A 274 14.41 5.84 -13.93
CA ARG A 274 15.76 5.48 -13.48
C ARG A 274 16.85 6.19 -14.29
N ALA A 275 16.62 6.41 -15.58
CA ALA A 275 17.52 7.15 -16.46
C ALA A 275 17.48 8.69 -16.26
N GLY A 276 16.48 9.21 -15.54
CA GLY A 276 16.29 10.65 -15.37
C GLY A 276 15.75 11.36 -16.62
N ASP A 277 15.13 10.62 -17.54
CA ASP A 277 14.65 11.16 -18.81
C ASP A 277 13.36 11.97 -18.64
N ARG A 278 13.16 12.96 -19.53
CA ARG A 278 11.85 13.59 -19.74
C ARG A 278 11.02 12.75 -20.70
N TYR A 279 9.85 12.28 -20.26
CA TYR A 279 8.94 11.49 -21.08
C TYR A 279 7.48 11.90 -20.87
N GLY A 280 6.67 11.74 -21.91
CA GLY A 280 5.21 11.82 -21.87
C GLY A 280 4.58 10.43 -22.01
N LEU A 281 3.31 10.29 -21.61
CA LEU A 281 2.56 9.04 -21.70
C LEU A 281 1.26 9.30 -22.48
N ARG A 282 0.98 8.48 -23.50
CA ARG A 282 -0.30 8.52 -24.22
C ARG A 282 -1.06 7.21 -24.03
N LEU A 283 -2.21 7.33 -23.40
CA LEU A 283 -3.22 6.29 -23.29
C LEU A 283 -4.45 6.70 -24.14
N PRO A 284 -5.26 5.74 -24.60
CA PRO A 284 -6.54 6.07 -25.24
C PRO A 284 -7.38 6.98 -24.35
N GLY A 285 -7.74 8.18 -24.82
CA GLY A 285 -8.52 9.16 -24.06
C GLY A 285 -7.78 9.87 -22.92
N PHE A 286 -6.48 9.64 -22.71
CA PHE A 286 -5.69 10.33 -21.68
C PHE A 286 -4.25 10.57 -22.14
N THR A 287 -3.81 11.83 -22.11
CA THR A 287 -2.42 12.20 -22.45
C THR A 287 -1.78 12.92 -21.28
N LEU A 288 -0.68 12.37 -20.78
CA LEU A 288 0.18 13.01 -19.80
C LEU A 288 1.31 13.76 -20.53
N PRO A 289 1.43 15.10 -20.38
CA PRO A 289 2.50 15.85 -21.01
C PRO A 289 3.88 15.43 -20.48
N GLN A 290 4.92 15.80 -21.21
CA GLN A 290 6.29 15.47 -20.84
C GLN A 290 6.68 16.11 -19.51
N GLY A 291 7.24 15.29 -18.64
CA GLY A 291 7.76 15.72 -17.34
C GLY A 291 8.92 14.81 -16.92
N GLU A 292 9.51 15.09 -15.76
CA GLU A 292 10.59 14.30 -15.16
C GLU A 292 10.38 14.16 -13.65
N GLY A 293 11.19 13.30 -13.03
CA GLY A 293 11.20 13.11 -11.58
C GLY A 293 10.08 12.23 -11.03
N GLU A 294 10.00 12.21 -9.70
CA GLU A 294 9.11 11.32 -8.94
C GLU A 294 7.62 11.60 -9.19
N ALA A 295 7.25 12.87 -9.31
CA ALA A 295 5.87 13.27 -9.57
C ALA A 295 5.38 12.78 -10.94
N GLN A 296 6.23 12.83 -11.97
CA GLN A 296 5.89 12.33 -13.30
C GLN A 296 5.71 10.81 -13.27
N ARG A 297 6.64 10.10 -12.63
CA ARG A 297 6.56 8.64 -12.46
C ARG A 297 5.24 8.21 -11.81
N ARG A 298 4.87 8.82 -10.68
CA ARG A 298 3.62 8.50 -9.99
C ARG A 298 2.40 8.79 -10.87
N ARG A 299 2.32 9.96 -11.51
CA ARG A 299 1.19 10.29 -12.40
C ARG A 299 1.05 9.29 -13.54
N ALA A 300 2.18 8.87 -14.14
CA ALA A 300 2.18 7.87 -15.19
C ALA A 300 1.69 6.50 -14.69
N LEU A 301 2.23 6.00 -13.57
CA LEU A 301 1.83 4.71 -13.00
C LEU A 301 0.38 4.71 -12.50
N ASP A 302 -0.09 5.82 -11.92
CA ASP A 302 -1.47 5.99 -11.48
C ASP A 302 -2.44 5.97 -12.66
N ALA A 303 -2.07 6.61 -13.78
CA ALA A 303 -2.85 6.56 -15.01
C ALA A 303 -2.94 5.13 -15.56
N LEU A 304 -1.82 4.39 -15.58
CA LEU A 304 -1.80 2.99 -16.00
C LEU A 304 -2.66 2.10 -15.10
N ALA A 305 -2.65 2.33 -13.79
CA ALA A 305 -3.47 1.59 -12.84
C ALA A 305 -4.97 1.85 -13.01
N ARG A 306 -5.36 3.10 -13.28
CA ARG A 306 -6.77 3.51 -13.43
C ARG A 306 -7.34 3.19 -14.82
N PHE A 307 -6.50 2.99 -15.83
CA PHE A 307 -6.96 2.69 -17.19
C PHE A 307 -7.71 1.35 -17.23
N PRO A 308 -8.92 1.26 -17.82
CA PRO A 308 -9.64 0.00 -17.94
C PRO A 308 -8.93 -0.93 -18.93
N ALA A 309 -8.63 -2.17 -18.53
CA ALA A 309 -8.04 -3.17 -19.43
C ALA A 309 -9.07 -3.79 -20.40
N THR A 310 -10.36 -3.52 -20.22
CA THR A 310 -11.40 -3.96 -21.15
C THR A 310 -11.44 -3.04 -22.35
N ARG A 311 -11.24 -3.61 -23.55
CA ARG A 311 -11.52 -2.94 -24.82
C ARG A 311 -12.95 -2.39 -24.75
N PRO A 312 -13.22 -1.12 -25.07
CA PRO A 312 -14.59 -0.71 -25.30
C PRO A 312 -15.09 -1.54 -26.48
N GLU A 313 -16.06 -2.41 -26.24
CA GLU A 313 -16.84 -3.00 -27.31
C GLU A 313 -17.65 -1.87 -27.96
N GLY A 314 -17.37 -1.59 -29.23
CA GLY A 314 -18.32 -0.95 -30.14
C GLY A 314 -18.39 0.57 -30.12
N GLY A 315 -17.93 1.18 -31.21
CA GLY A 315 -18.45 2.42 -31.77
C GLY A 315 -18.15 2.38 -33.26
N ALA A 316 -19.19 2.15 -34.07
CA ALA A 316 -19.15 2.01 -35.52
C ALA A 316 -18.59 3.24 -36.23
#